data_AF-V2XZY9-F1
#
_entry.id   AF-V2XZY9-F1
#
_cell.length_a   1.000
_cell.length_b   1.000
_cell.length_c   1.000
_cell.angle_alpha   90.00
_cell.angle_beta   90.00
_cell.angle_gamma   90.00
#
_symmetry.space_group_name_H-M   'P 1'
#
loop_
_entity.id
_entity.type
_entity.pdbx_description
1 polymer ?
#
loop_
_entity_poly.entity_id
_entity_poly.type
_entity_poly.pdbx_seq_one_letter_code
_entity_poly.pdbx_strand_id
1 'polypeptide(L)'
;MRFIARTIINAIICYLILFICLFIVMAQMLMSNVIGHLLQSVITLILLYIVNKGLNKAENLNLSVGRSLWSITSGILILGIYLLGRELLVEHASEYGILGGFSLSFAINCLIMLILSIPLNMIFERSNEEF
;
A
#
# COMPACT_ATOMS: atom_id res chain seq x y z
N MET A 1 10.66 12.35 -13.05
CA MET A 1 11.66 11.40 -12.51
C MET A 1 11.42 11.11 -11.02
N ARG A 2 11.60 12.07 -10.10
CA ARG A 2 11.48 11.85 -8.64
C ARG A 2 10.12 11.28 -8.19
N PHE A 3 9.02 11.76 -8.76
CA PHE A 3 7.68 11.22 -8.48
C PHE A 3 7.54 9.74 -8.87
N ILE A 4 7.95 9.37 -10.08
CA ILE A 4 7.91 7.98 -10.57
C ILE A 4 8.77 7.07 -9.69
N ALA A 5 9.99 7.51 -9.35
CA ALA A 5 10.87 6.77 -8.45
C ALA A 5 10.22 6.57 -7.07
N ARG A 6 9.57 7.61 -6.53
CA ARG A 6 8.81 7.51 -5.27
C ARG A 6 7.64 6.56 -5.35
N THR A 7 6.89 6.58 -6.45
CA THR A 7 5.79 5.66 -6.68
C THR A 7 6.27 4.21 -6.68
N ILE A 8 7.37 3.90 -7.37
CA ILE A 8 7.95 2.55 -7.40
C ILE A 8 8.44 2.14 -6.01
N ILE A 9 9.17 3.01 -5.31
CA ILE A 9 9.65 2.76 -3.94
C ILE A 9 8.46 2.51 -3.00
N ASN A 10 7.42 3.32 -3.07
CA ASN A 10 6.22 3.16 -2.25
C ASN A 10 5.49 1.84 -2.56
N ALA A 11 5.44 1.40 -3.83
CA ALA A 11 4.88 0.10 -4.19
C ALA A 11 5.68 -1.07 -3.58
N ILE A 12 7.02 -1.03 -3.66
CA ILE A 12 7.91 -2.04 -3.07
C ILE A 12 7.75 -2.08 -1.54
N ILE A 13 7.79 -0.91 -0.89
CA ILE A 13 7.63 -0.79 0.56
C ILE A 13 6.24 -1.27 0.99
N CYS A 14 5.18 -0.89 0.25
CA CYS A 14 3.83 -1.34 0.52
C CYS A 14 3.73 -2.87 0.50
N TYR A 15 4.33 -3.52 -0.50
CA TYR A 15 4.38 -4.98 -0.57
C TYR A 15 5.11 -5.61 0.63
N LEU A 16 6.27 -5.05 1.03
CA LEU A 16 7.02 -5.53 2.19
C LEU A 16 6.23 -5.36 3.51
N ILE A 17 5.55 -4.22 3.69
CA ILE A 17 4.73 -3.98 4.88
C ILE A 17 3.54 -4.94 4.90
N LEU A 18 2.84 -5.13 3.77
CA LEU A 18 1.73 -6.08 3.68
C LEU A 18 2.16 -7.49 4.09
N PHE A 19 3.34 -7.90 3.65
CA PHE A 19 3.92 -9.19 4.01
C PHE A 19 4.24 -9.28 5.51
N ILE A 20 4.86 -8.27 6.10
CA ILE A 20 5.15 -8.24 7.54
C ILE A 20 3.85 -8.24 8.36
N CYS A 21 2.87 -7.41 7.97
CA CYS A 21 1.57 -7.34 8.64
C CYS A 21 0.79 -8.66 8.51
N LEU A 22 0.94 -9.40 7.40
CA LEU A 22 0.35 -10.73 7.27
C LEU A 22 0.82 -11.67 8.37
N PHE A 23 2.13 -11.73 8.65
CA PHE A 23 2.67 -12.60 9.71
C PHE A 23 2.12 -12.23 11.09
N ILE A 24 2.05 -10.92 11.39
CA ILE A 24 1.55 -10.43 12.68
C ILE A 24 0.07 -10.77 12.85
N VAL A 25 -0.75 -10.54 11.81
CA VAL A 25 -2.20 -10.77 11.87
C VAL A 25 -2.54 -12.27 11.80
N MET A 26 -1.77 -13.08 11.05
CA MET A 26 -1.92 -14.54 11.07
C MET A 26 -1.56 -15.15 12.42
N ALA A 27 -0.52 -14.65 13.09
CA ALA A 27 -0.20 -15.07 14.45
C ALA A 27 -1.35 -14.81 15.44
N GLN A 28 -2.26 -13.90 15.11
CA GLN A 28 -3.44 -13.56 15.91
C GLN A 28 -4.75 -14.18 15.41
N MET A 29 -4.71 -15.09 14.41
CA MET A 29 -5.89 -15.79 13.85
C MET A 29 -7.01 -14.87 13.33
N LEU A 30 -6.69 -13.65 12.89
CA LEU A 30 -7.69 -12.63 12.49
C LEU A 30 -7.99 -12.59 10.98
N MET A 31 -7.25 -13.35 10.16
CA MET A 31 -7.26 -13.21 8.68
C MET A 31 -8.54 -13.67 7.97
N SER A 32 -9.35 -14.57 8.54
CA SER A 32 -10.49 -15.11 7.78
C SER A 32 -11.69 -14.16 7.70
N ASN A 33 -11.70 -13.10 8.51
CA ASN A 33 -12.82 -12.17 8.59
C ASN A 33 -12.47 -10.83 7.95
N VAL A 34 -13.50 -10.16 7.44
CA VAL A 34 -13.43 -8.81 6.85
C VAL A 34 -12.72 -7.81 7.77
N ILE A 35 -12.89 -7.95 9.08
CA ILE A 35 -12.24 -7.12 10.11
C ILE A 35 -10.71 -7.26 10.05
N GLY A 36 -10.18 -8.46 9.81
CA GLY A 36 -8.75 -8.70 9.70
C GLY A 36 -8.14 -7.97 8.50
N HIS A 37 -8.79 -8.05 7.34
CA HIS A 37 -8.37 -7.31 6.14
C HIS A 37 -8.43 -5.79 6.33
N LEU A 38 -9.50 -5.29 6.95
CA LEU A 38 -9.61 -3.85 7.27
C LEU A 38 -8.49 -3.41 8.20
N LEU A 39 -8.24 -4.14 9.29
CA LEU A 39 -7.20 -3.81 10.25
C LEU A 39 -5.81 -3.85 9.61
N GLN A 40 -5.51 -4.91 8.85
CA GLN A 40 -4.25 -5.04 8.12
C GLN A 40 -4.05 -3.88 7.14
N SER A 41 -5.09 -3.51 6.38
CA SER A 41 -5.04 -2.39 5.42
C SER A 41 -4.77 -1.07 6.12
N VAL A 42 -5.46 -0.79 7.23
CA VAL A 42 -5.29 0.45 8.00
C VAL A 42 -3.88 0.55 8.57
N ILE A 43 -3.38 -0.52 9.21
CA ILE A 43 -2.02 -0.54 9.77
C ILE A 43 -0.98 -0.36 8.66
N THR A 44 -1.14 -1.07 7.55
CA THR A 44 -0.22 -0.97 6.40
C THR A 44 -0.19 0.46 5.86
N LEU A 45 -1.35 1.08 5.69
CA LEU A 45 -1.46 2.44 5.18
C LEU A 45 -0.80 3.45 6.12
N ILE A 46 -1.03 3.34 7.45
CA ILE A 46 -0.38 4.20 8.46
C ILE A 46 1.14 4.06 8.38
N LEU A 47 1.68 2.84 8.35
CA LEU A 47 3.11 2.60 8.25
C LEU A 47 3.69 3.18 6.95
N LEU A 48 2.95 3.06 5.84
CA LEU A 48 3.37 3.60 4.56
C LEU A 48 3.45 5.14 4.58
N TYR A 49 2.51 5.83 5.24
CA TYR A 49 2.59 7.28 5.44
C TYR A 49 3.79 7.68 6.31
N ILE A 50 4.08 6.93 7.39
CA ILE A 50 5.23 7.19 8.27
C ILE A 50 6.55 7.05 7.48
N VAL A 51 6.70 5.96 6.74
CA VAL A 51 7.89 5.72 5.90
C VAL A 51 7.99 6.79 4.82
N ASN A 52 6.88 7.17 4.20
CA ASN A 52 6.84 8.21 3.17
C ASN A 52 7.28 9.58 3.71
N LYS A 53 6.92 9.92 4.96
CA LYS A 53 7.40 11.12 5.67
C LYS A 53 8.91 11.06 5.89
N GLY A 54 9.46 9.89 6.25
CA GLY A 54 10.90 9.68 6.36
C GLY A 54 11.63 9.89 5.03
N LEU A 55 11.12 9.29 3.96
CA LEU A 55 11.65 9.45 2.61
C LEU A 55 11.58 10.90 2.10
N ASN A 56 10.65 11.72 2.61
CA ASN A 56 10.53 13.13 2.20
C ASN A 56 11.65 14.00 2.78
N LYS A 57 12.35 13.52 3.82
CA LYS A 57 13.55 14.17 4.36
C LYS A 57 14.79 13.92 3.50
N ALA A 58 14.78 12.91 2.63
CA ALA A 58 15.90 12.64 1.74
C ALA A 58 15.88 13.60 0.54
N GLU A 59 16.97 14.35 0.35
CA GLU A 59 17.07 15.42 -0.65
C GLU A 59 16.76 14.95 -2.09
N ASN A 60 17.16 13.73 -2.42
CA ASN A 60 16.94 13.12 -3.75
C ASN A 60 15.51 12.61 -3.97
N LEU A 61 14.73 12.45 -2.91
CA LEU A 61 13.37 11.87 -2.93
C LEU A 61 12.30 12.81 -2.37
N ASN A 62 12.68 14.06 -2.07
CA ASN A 62 11.76 15.07 -1.57
C ASN A 62 10.72 15.44 -2.64
N LEU A 63 9.46 15.49 -2.22
CA LEU A 63 8.31 15.93 -2.99
C LEU A 63 7.49 16.93 -2.16
N SER A 64 6.76 17.82 -2.84
CA SER A 64 5.73 18.62 -2.17
C SER A 64 4.70 17.70 -1.50
N VAL A 65 4.06 18.17 -0.43
CA VAL A 65 3.20 17.31 0.40
C VAL A 65 2.12 16.61 -0.44
N GLY A 66 1.36 17.34 -1.27
CA GLY A 66 0.36 16.75 -2.16
C GLY A 66 0.96 15.70 -3.10
N ARG A 67 2.06 15.99 -3.79
CA ARG A 67 2.73 15.00 -4.65
C ARG A 67 3.25 13.79 -3.88
N SER A 68 3.70 13.99 -2.64
CA SER A 68 4.16 12.90 -1.78
C SER A 68 3.01 11.95 -1.44
N LEU A 69 1.85 12.49 -1.07
CA LEU A 69 0.62 11.75 -0.78
C LEU A 69 0.11 11.00 -2.03
N TRP A 70 0.00 11.69 -3.16
CA TRP A 70 -0.41 11.06 -4.42
C TRP A 70 0.57 10.00 -4.93
N SER A 71 1.86 10.10 -4.59
CA SER A 71 2.84 9.06 -4.90
C SER A 71 2.60 7.76 -4.12
N ILE A 72 2.04 7.83 -2.91
CA ILE A 72 1.61 6.67 -2.12
C ILE A 72 0.42 6.01 -2.81
N THR A 73 -0.64 6.77 -3.09
CA THR A 73 -1.87 6.26 -3.75
C THR A 73 -1.54 5.61 -5.10
N SER A 74 -0.66 6.25 -5.88
CA SER A 74 -0.19 5.68 -7.15
C SER A 74 0.58 4.37 -6.94
N GLY A 75 1.40 4.26 -5.89
CA GLY A 75 2.15 3.04 -5.57
C GLY A 75 1.22 1.90 -5.16
N ILE A 76 0.20 2.19 -4.33
CA ILE A 76 -0.85 1.24 -3.96
C ILE A 76 -1.62 0.77 -5.19
N LEU A 77 -1.98 1.68 -6.09
CA LEU A 77 -2.69 1.35 -7.33
C LEU A 77 -1.86 0.40 -8.22
N ILE A 78 -0.59 0.73 -8.47
CA ILE A 78 0.30 -0.10 -9.29
C ILE A 78 0.44 -1.49 -8.69
N LEU A 79 0.67 -1.57 -7.37
CA LEU A 79 0.79 -2.86 -6.68
C LEU A 79 -0.52 -3.65 -6.74
N GLY A 80 -1.67 -3.00 -6.53
CA GLY A 80 -2.98 -3.63 -6.60
C GLY A 80 -3.29 -4.21 -7.97
N ILE A 81 -3.02 -3.44 -9.05
CA ILE A 81 -3.19 -3.92 -10.42
C ILE A 81 -2.25 -5.10 -10.71
N TYR A 82 -0.99 -5.02 -10.27
CA TYR A 82 -0.03 -6.11 -10.44
C TYR A 82 -0.51 -7.40 -9.77
N LEU A 83 -0.99 -7.33 -8.52
CA LEU A 83 -1.48 -8.48 -7.77
C LEU A 83 -2.77 -9.05 -8.35
N LEU A 84 -3.71 -8.19 -8.78
CA LEU A 84 -4.94 -8.61 -9.47
C LEU A 84 -4.63 -9.28 -10.80
N GLY A 85 -3.73 -8.70 -11.60
CA GLY A 85 -3.30 -9.27 -12.86
C GLY A 85 -2.64 -10.64 -12.68
N ARG A 86 -1.80 -10.78 -11.66
CA ARG A 86 -1.20 -12.08 -11.30
C ARG A 86 -2.27 -13.12 -10.95
N GLU A 87 -3.27 -12.75 -10.16
CA GLU A 87 -4.32 -13.69 -9.74
C GLU A 87 -5.25 -14.09 -10.90
N LEU A 88 -5.61 -13.14 -11.77
CA LEU A 88 -6.59 -13.35 -12.84
C LEU A 88 -6.00 -13.98 -14.12
N LEU A 89 -4.71 -13.75 -14.40
CA LEU A 89 -4.10 -14.10 -15.69
C LEU A 89 -3.09 -15.25 -15.59
N VAL A 90 -2.62 -15.60 -14.40
CA VAL A 90 -1.64 -16.68 -14.22
C VAL A 90 -2.36 -17.90 -13.64
N GLU A 91 -2.65 -18.88 -14.50
CA GLU A 91 -3.11 -20.19 -14.06
C GLU A 91 -2.12 -20.77 -13.04
N HIS A 92 -2.64 -21.20 -11.87
CA HIS A 92 -1.87 -21.78 -10.76
C HIS A 92 -0.95 -20.77 -10.03
N ALA A 93 -1.21 -19.46 -10.12
CA ALA A 93 -0.47 -18.43 -9.35
C ALA A 93 -0.38 -18.73 -7.84
N SER A 94 -1.41 -19.38 -7.30
CA SER A 94 -1.51 -19.80 -5.90
C SER A 94 -0.55 -20.94 -5.52
N GLU A 95 -0.14 -21.76 -6.50
CA GLU A 95 0.76 -22.91 -6.33
C GLU A 95 2.24 -22.52 -6.46
N TYR A 96 2.54 -21.38 -7.09
CA TYR A 96 3.91 -20.89 -7.25
C TYR A 96 4.37 -20.00 -6.08
N GLY A 97 5.10 -20.63 -5.16
CA GLY A 97 5.91 -19.98 -4.11
C GLY A 97 5.20 -19.79 -2.76
N ILE A 98 5.98 -19.50 -1.71
CA ILE A 98 5.54 -19.28 -0.31
C ILE A 98 4.43 -18.19 -0.20
N LEU A 99 4.34 -17.34 -1.21
CA LEU A 99 3.47 -16.16 -1.32
C LEU A 99 2.33 -16.31 -2.33
N GLY A 100 2.25 -17.44 -3.04
CA GLY A 100 1.22 -17.68 -4.06
C GLY A 100 -0.20 -17.61 -3.49
N GLY A 101 -0.43 -18.22 -2.33
CA GLY A 101 -1.76 -18.27 -1.70
C GLY A 101 -2.30 -16.93 -1.14
N PHE A 102 -1.51 -15.85 -1.17
CA PHE A 102 -1.87 -14.57 -0.52
C PHE A 102 -2.08 -13.40 -1.50
N SER A 103 -1.87 -13.60 -2.82
CA SER A 103 -2.01 -12.53 -3.82
C SER A 103 -3.40 -11.90 -3.79
N LEU A 104 -4.45 -12.71 -3.72
CA LEU A 104 -5.83 -12.20 -3.61
C LEU A 104 -6.03 -11.37 -2.33
N SER A 105 -5.58 -11.86 -1.18
CA SER A 105 -5.68 -11.12 0.09
C SER A 105 -4.94 -9.79 0.05
N PHE A 106 -3.75 -9.75 -0.57
CA PHE A 106 -3.00 -8.50 -0.73
C PHE A 106 -3.67 -7.56 -1.71
N ALA A 107 -4.25 -8.06 -2.81
CA ALA A 107 -5.04 -7.26 -3.73
C ALA A 107 -6.24 -6.61 -3.05
N ILE A 108 -6.97 -7.36 -2.21
CA ILE A 108 -8.08 -6.83 -1.41
C ILE A 108 -7.58 -5.72 -0.47
N ASN A 109 -6.46 -5.95 0.23
CA ASN A 109 -5.87 -4.92 1.09
C ASN A 109 -5.49 -3.66 0.29
N CYS A 110 -4.89 -3.81 -0.90
CA CYS A 110 -4.57 -2.69 -1.78
C CYS A 110 -5.83 -1.91 -2.19
N LEU A 111 -6.94 -2.58 -2.51
CA LEU A 111 -8.20 -1.90 -2.84
C LEU A 111 -8.75 -1.11 -1.65
N ILE A 112 -8.78 -1.70 -0.45
CA ILE A 112 -9.20 -1.01 0.78
C ILE A 112 -8.32 0.22 1.03
N MET A 113 -7.00 0.04 0.97
CA MET A 113 -6.06 1.15 1.14
C MET A 113 -6.23 2.24 0.09
N LEU A 114 -6.56 1.88 -1.15
CA LEU A 114 -6.79 2.84 -2.22
C LEU A 114 -8.02 3.70 -1.93
N ILE A 115 -9.14 3.05 -1.57
CA ILE A 115 -10.39 3.71 -1.16
C ILE A 115 -10.15 4.65 0.03
N LEU A 116 -9.33 4.25 1.01
CA LEU A 116 -8.99 5.07 2.15
C LEU A 116 -8.03 6.22 1.78
N SER A 117 -7.03 5.97 0.93
CA SER A 117 -5.99 6.95 0.61
C SER A 117 -6.52 8.17 -0.14
N ILE A 118 -7.53 8.01 -0.99
CA ILE A 118 -8.11 9.12 -1.77
C ILE A 118 -8.72 10.22 -0.87
N PRO A 119 -9.69 9.94 0.02
CA PRO A 119 -10.25 10.96 0.90
C PRO A 119 -9.21 11.49 1.89
N LEU A 120 -8.29 10.65 2.38
CA LEU A 120 -7.19 11.08 3.22
C LEU A 120 -6.31 12.13 2.52
N ASN A 121 -5.93 11.90 1.26
CA ASN A 121 -5.15 12.85 0.49
C ASN A 121 -5.88 14.18 0.30
N MET A 122 -7.18 14.15 -0.01
CA MET A 122 -7.99 15.37 -0.17
C MET A 122 -8.08 16.17 1.12
N ILE A 123 -8.24 15.50 2.28
CA ILE A 123 -8.26 16.16 3.59
C ILE A 123 -6.90 16.80 3.88
N PHE A 124 -5.80 16.09 3.65
CA PHE A 124 -4.46 16.61 3.91
C PHE A 124 -4.07 17.76 2.97
N GLU A 125 -4.42 17.68 1.69
CA GLU A 125 -4.18 18.79 0.75
C GLU A 125 -4.91 20.05 1.20
N ARG A 126 -6.20 19.93 1.54
CA ARG A 126 -6.99 21.06 2.05
C ARG A 126 -6.42 21.66 3.33
N SER A 127 -5.96 20.81 4.27
CA SER A 127 -5.38 21.29 5.54
C SER A 127 -4.06 22.06 5.39
N ASN A 128 -3.31 21.83 4.30
CA ASN A 128 -2.06 22.56 4.01
C ASN A 128 -2.29 23.86 3.23
N GLU A 129 -3.47 24.05 2.62
CA GLU A 129 -3.83 25.31 1.94
C GLU A 129 -4.35 26.37 2.93
N GLU A 130 -4.72 25.97 4.15
CA GLU A 130 -5.26 26.85 5.20
C GLU A 130 -4.16 27.46 6.13
N PHE A 131 -2.88 27.29 5.79
CA PHE A 131 -1.71 27.83 6.51
C PHE A 131 -0.78 28.62 5.58
#